data_AF-A0A937DD94-F1
#
_entry.id   AF-A0A937DD94-F1
#
_cell.length_a   1.000
_cell.length_b   1.000
_cell.length_c   1.000
_cell.angle_alpha   90.00
_cell.angle_beta   90.00
_cell.angle_gamma   90.00
#
_symmetry.space_group_name_H-M   'P 1'
#
loop_
_entity.id
_entity.type
_entity.pdbx_description
1 polymer ?
#
loop_
_entity_poly.entity_id
_entity_poly.type
_entity_poly.pdbx_seq_one_letter_code
_entity_poly.pdbx_strand_id
1 'polypeptide(L)'
;MNKSRTTFIAGIAVATGLVAACLVPATAATAQARNAAQAEPRRVALVVGNARYTGVPVLVNTLNDAEDMCKALRELRFDVLCVKDLKTRRDFKRAVQDFTAKLGSGAAGLFYYAGHGLQIDGENYLVPTDARIDKKEDVEDETVSLRYVMASLDEARADFSFIILDACRNSPFTRGFTRAVNRGLAAVSDTPTGSLVLYSTAANDTASDGPSGQRNSPFTKHLLANMKQPGLTVESMIKKVSAGVQADTQIPGGKRQVPFSYGSFTGEFCFAGCASPTEQAETARLRKEREALEKAQAELALREAELKRAAPAPAPAPPPEPVSRTTAPKPPTRPVVVPSF
;
A
#
# COMPACT_ATOMS: atom_id res chain seq x y z
N MET A 1 45.81 -59.72 52.41
CA MET A 1 46.22 -58.70 53.40
C MET A 1 45.01 -57.81 53.67
N ASN A 2 44.44 -57.66 54.88
CA ASN A 2 45.02 -57.29 56.18
C ASN A 2 45.67 -55.90 56.08
N LYS A 3 45.22 -54.80 56.69
CA LYS A 3 44.65 -54.50 58.02
C LYS A 3 43.70 -53.28 57.90
N SER A 4 42.85 -52.81 58.83
CA SER A 4 42.25 -53.25 60.11
C SER A 4 41.71 -52.01 60.84
N ARG A 5 40.38 -51.92 61.12
CA ARG A 5 39.73 -51.30 62.31
C ARG A 5 39.98 -49.78 62.57
N THR A 6 39.21 -48.99 63.34
CA THR A 6 38.32 -49.17 64.52
C THR A 6 37.37 -47.94 64.57
N THR A 7 36.03 -48.02 64.59
CA THR A 7 35.06 -48.13 65.72
C THR A 7 35.00 -46.96 66.74
N PHE A 8 33.76 -46.69 67.22
CA PHE A 8 33.32 -45.93 68.42
C PHE A 8 33.26 -44.38 68.35
N ILE A 9 32.34 -43.64 68.99
CA ILE A 9 31.14 -43.95 69.86
C ILE A 9 29.90 -43.13 69.37
N ALA A 10 28.68 -43.42 69.85
CA ALA A 10 27.48 -42.56 69.74
C ALA A 10 27.47 -41.37 70.72
N GLY A 11 26.72 -40.30 70.40
CA GLY A 11 26.49 -39.16 71.29
C GLY A 11 25.07 -38.59 71.12
N ILE A 12 24.23 -38.77 72.14
CA ILE A 12 22.89 -38.14 72.21
C ILE A 12 23.06 -36.71 72.72
N ALA A 13 22.50 -35.74 72.01
CA ALA A 13 22.31 -34.38 72.51
C ALA A 13 20.86 -33.94 72.23
N VAL A 14 20.04 -33.98 73.27
CA VAL A 14 18.72 -33.33 73.26
C VAL A 14 18.94 -31.84 73.42
N ALA A 15 18.57 -31.05 72.41
CA ALA A 15 18.55 -29.60 72.49
C ALA A 15 17.21 -29.08 71.95
N THR A 16 16.33 -28.72 72.87
CA THR A 16 15.07 -28.00 72.62
C THR A 16 15.35 -26.68 71.88
N GLY A 17 14.75 -26.50 70.71
CA GLY A 17 14.81 -25.26 69.92
C GLY A 17 13.44 -24.92 69.34
N LEU A 18 13.00 -23.68 69.54
CA LEU A 18 11.65 -23.18 69.25
C LEU A 18 11.09 -23.58 67.88
N VAL A 19 9.80 -23.93 67.86
CA VAL A 19 8.95 -23.88 66.67
C VAL A 19 8.76 -22.42 66.27
N ALA A 20 9.66 -21.89 65.44
CA ALA A 20 9.42 -20.66 64.70
C ALA A 20 8.60 -21.01 63.45
N ALA A 21 7.27 -20.90 63.56
CA ALA A 21 6.35 -21.07 62.43
C ALA A 21 6.52 -19.91 61.44
N CYS A 22 7.55 -19.99 60.59
CA CYS A 22 7.75 -19.06 59.50
C CYS A 22 6.72 -19.36 58.40
N LEU A 23 5.57 -18.68 58.45
CA LEU A 23 4.66 -18.60 57.31
C LEU A 23 5.43 -17.95 56.16
N VAL A 24 5.91 -18.77 55.23
CA VAL A 24 6.37 -18.27 53.93
C VAL A 24 5.11 -17.99 53.10
N PRO A 25 4.82 -16.73 52.72
CA PRO A 25 3.68 -16.45 51.85
C PRO A 25 3.97 -17.04 50.46
N ALA A 26 3.23 -18.08 50.09
CA ALA A 26 3.36 -18.79 48.82
C ALA A 26 2.75 -18.01 47.64
N THR A 27 3.17 -16.76 47.43
CA THR A 27 2.58 -15.83 46.45
C THR A 27 3.60 -14.90 45.78
N ALA A 28 4.68 -15.44 45.20
CA ALA A 28 5.66 -14.61 44.47
C ALA A 28 6.47 -15.37 43.37
N ALA A 29 5.87 -16.29 42.59
CA ALA A 29 6.63 -17.11 41.63
C ALA A 29 5.93 -17.47 40.29
N THR A 30 4.87 -16.77 39.87
CA THR A 30 4.16 -17.08 38.60
C THR A 30 3.69 -15.84 37.82
N ALA A 31 4.55 -14.84 37.65
CA ALA A 31 4.24 -13.64 36.84
C ALA A 31 5.30 -13.28 35.77
N GLN A 32 6.43 -14.00 35.71
CA GLN A 32 7.56 -13.67 34.82
C GLN A 32 7.59 -14.48 33.50
N ALA A 33 6.42 -14.94 33.02
CA ALA A 33 6.34 -15.83 31.86
C ALA A 33 5.15 -15.50 30.93
N ARG A 34 5.11 -14.25 30.43
CA ARG A 34 4.25 -13.78 29.31
C ARG A 34 4.64 -12.35 28.91
N ASN A 35 5.82 -12.20 28.31
CA ASN A 35 6.17 -11.07 27.42
C ASN A 35 7.52 -11.32 26.73
N ALA A 36 7.66 -12.51 26.12
CA ALA A 36 8.44 -12.56 24.89
C ALA A 36 7.60 -11.86 23.83
N ALA A 37 7.76 -10.53 23.71
CA ALA A 37 7.22 -9.82 22.57
C ALA A 37 7.81 -10.48 21.32
N GLN A 38 6.95 -11.12 20.51
CA GLN A 38 7.38 -11.69 19.24
C GLN A 38 7.97 -10.53 18.44
N ALA A 39 9.27 -10.59 18.16
CA ALA A 39 9.93 -9.57 17.37
C ALA A 39 9.22 -9.49 16.03
N GLU A 40 8.83 -8.28 15.62
CA GLU A 40 8.19 -8.06 14.33
C GLU A 40 9.00 -8.73 13.22
N PRO A 41 8.37 -9.52 12.33
CA PRO A 41 9.08 -10.25 11.29
C PRO A 41 9.92 -9.29 10.45
N ARG A 42 11.18 -9.65 10.20
CA ARG A 42 12.15 -8.76 9.53
C ARG A 42 11.62 -8.38 8.15
N ARG A 43 11.42 -7.09 7.90
CA ARG A 43 10.90 -6.59 6.62
C ARG A 43 12.05 -6.04 5.78
N VAL A 44 12.24 -6.56 4.57
CA VAL A 44 13.31 -6.13 3.65
C VAL A 44 12.71 -5.88 2.27
N ALA A 45 13.15 -4.82 1.59
CA ALA A 45 12.68 -4.52 0.25
C ALA A 45 13.80 -4.17 -0.72
N LEU A 46 13.63 -4.56 -1.98
CA LEU A 46 14.38 -4.06 -3.12
C LEU A 46 13.44 -3.28 -4.03
N VAL A 47 13.75 -2.00 -4.24
CA VAL A 47 12.99 -1.09 -5.10
C VAL A 47 13.88 -0.69 -6.26
N VAL A 48 13.48 -1.05 -7.47
CA VAL A 48 14.18 -0.74 -8.72
C VAL A 48 13.33 0.19 -9.58
N GLY A 49 13.89 1.33 -9.99
CA GLY A 49 13.30 2.23 -10.97
C GLY A 49 14.24 2.46 -12.15
N ASN A 50 13.94 1.87 -13.31
CA ASN A 50 14.72 2.03 -14.53
C ASN A 50 14.01 2.97 -15.51
N ALA A 51 14.61 4.11 -15.82
CA ALA A 51 14.02 5.15 -16.67
C ALA A 51 14.92 5.62 -17.80
N ARG A 52 16.24 5.71 -17.59
CA ARG A 52 17.21 6.30 -18.52
C ARG A 52 17.83 5.24 -19.44
N TYR A 53 16.96 4.56 -20.18
CA TYR A 53 17.36 3.51 -21.11
C TYR A 53 18.19 4.06 -22.28
N THR A 54 19.19 3.30 -22.71
CA THR A 54 19.97 3.58 -23.91
C THR A 54 19.12 3.38 -25.17
N GLY A 55 19.07 4.39 -26.04
CA GLY A 55 18.43 4.29 -27.36
C GLY A 55 16.90 4.38 -27.39
N VAL A 56 16.22 4.58 -26.25
CA VAL A 56 14.74 4.68 -26.18
C VAL A 56 14.28 5.82 -25.26
N PRO A 57 13.03 6.31 -25.36
CA PRO A 57 12.55 7.44 -24.57
C PRO A 57 12.59 7.21 -23.04
N VAL A 58 12.83 8.27 -22.29
CA VAL A 58 12.94 8.24 -20.82
C VAL A 58 11.57 8.06 -20.16
N LEU A 59 11.43 7.08 -19.25
CA LEU A 59 10.23 6.89 -18.43
C LEU A 59 10.26 7.81 -17.20
N VAL A 60 9.78 9.05 -17.35
CA VAL A 60 9.92 10.11 -16.33
C VAL A 60 9.33 9.71 -14.98
N ASN A 61 8.15 9.09 -14.96
CA ASN A 61 7.44 8.74 -13.72
C ASN A 61 8.16 7.64 -12.93
N THR A 62 8.85 6.72 -13.60
CA THR A 62 9.51 5.56 -12.98
C THR A 62 10.53 5.93 -11.88
N LEU A 63 11.26 7.04 -12.03
CA LEU A 63 12.20 7.49 -10.98
C LEU A 63 11.48 8.09 -9.76
N ASN A 64 10.34 8.73 -9.98
CA ASN A 64 9.48 9.30 -8.93
C ASN A 64 8.71 8.21 -8.18
N ASP A 65 8.30 7.17 -8.90
CA ASP A 65 7.62 5.97 -8.40
C ASP A 65 8.55 5.17 -7.46
N ALA A 66 9.76 4.85 -7.93
CA ALA A 66 10.76 4.19 -7.10
C ALA A 66 11.16 5.03 -5.87
N GLU A 67 11.28 6.36 -6.00
CA GLU A 67 11.65 7.22 -4.86
C GLU A 67 10.60 7.27 -3.76
N ASP A 68 9.32 7.41 -4.13
CA ASP A 68 8.24 7.47 -3.15
C ASP A 68 7.93 6.10 -2.56
N MET A 69 8.08 5.03 -3.33
CA MET A 69 8.01 3.66 -2.83
C MET A 69 9.12 3.39 -1.81
N CYS A 70 10.35 3.80 -2.11
CA CYS A 70 11.47 3.76 -1.18
C CYS A 70 11.21 4.53 0.12
N LYS A 71 10.63 5.73 0.04
CA LYS A 71 10.27 6.52 1.21
C LYS A 71 9.16 5.83 2.04
N ALA A 72 8.09 5.40 1.39
CA ALA A 72 6.96 4.76 2.04
C ALA A 72 7.36 3.45 2.74
N LEU A 73 8.18 2.60 2.10
CA LEU A 73 8.61 1.34 2.70
C LEU A 73 9.51 1.56 3.94
N ARG A 74 10.35 2.60 3.96
CA ARG A 74 11.12 2.99 5.15
C ARG A 74 10.22 3.49 6.29
N GLU A 75 9.22 4.30 5.98
CA GLU A 75 8.19 4.73 6.95
C GLU A 75 7.43 3.50 7.51
N LEU A 76 7.24 2.46 6.70
CA LEU A 76 6.63 1.17 7.06
C LEU A 76 7.63 0.16 7.67
N ARG A 77 8.81 0.63 8.10
CA ARG A 77 9.86 -0.13 8.82
C ARG A 77 10.52 -1.27 8.02
N PHE A 78 10.61 -1.16 6.69
CA PHE A 78 11.45 -2.05 5.86
C PHE A 78 12.93 -1.59 5.83
N ASP A 79 13.85 -2.54 5.77
CA ASP A 79 15.25 -2.36 5.32
C ASP A 79 15.24 -2.28 3.78
N VAL A 80 15.31 -1.07 3.21
CA VAL A 80 15.07 -0.83 1.77
C VAL A 80 16.35 -0.55 0.99
N LEU A 81 16.68 -1.45 0.06
CA LEU A 81 17.63 -1.24 -1.02
C LEU A 81 16.92 -0.48 -2.15
N CYS A 82 17.41 0.72 -2.44
CA CYS A 82 16.84 1.59 -3.48
C CYS A 82 17.84 1.74 -4.61
N VAL A 83 17.47 1.28 -5.80
CA VAL A 83 18.33 1.34 -6.98
C VAL A 83 17.59 2.03 -8.12
N LYS A 84 18.26 2.97 -8.77
CA LYS A 84 17.75 3.70 -9.94
C LYS A 84 18.67 3.43 -11.12
N ASP A 85 18.10 3.27 -12.31
CA ASP A 85 18.81 3.06 -13.57
C ASP A 85 19.87 1.94 -13.48
N LEU A 86 19.42 0.73 -13.13
CA LEU A 86 20.26 -0.49 -13.10
C LEU A 86 20.73 -0.82 -14.52
N LYS A 87 22.03 -0.69 -14.74
CA LYS A 87 22.65 -0.70 -16.07
C LYS A 87 22.66 -2.04 -16.75
N THR A 88 23.28 -3.05 -16.14
CA THR A 88 23.49 -4.37 -16.76
C THR A 88 22.71 -5.46 -16.05
N ARG A 89 22.48 -6.58 -16.76
CA ARG A 89 21.94 -7.81 -16.17
C ARG A 89 22.75 -8.28 -14.96
N ARG A 90 24.08 -8.12 -14.97
CA ARG A 90 24.96 -8.49 -13.85
C ARG A 90 24.65 -7.67 -12.61
N ASP A 91 24.55 -6.35 -12.76
CA ASP A 91 24.25 -5.43 -11.66
C ASP A 91 22.85 -5.70 -11.09
N PHE A 92 21.89 -5.98 -11.97
CA PHE A 92 20.52 -6.32 -11.58
C PHE A 92 20.48 -7.63 -10.79
N LYS A 93 21.11 -8.71 -11.30
CA LYS A 93 21.21 -9.98 -10.56
C LYS A 93 21.92 -9.80 -9.21
N ARG A 94 22.94 -8.93 -9.14
CA ARG A 94 23.64 -8.61 -7.89
C ARG A 94 22.74 -7.88 -6.90
N ALA A 95 21.97 -6.89 -7.34
CA ALA A 95 21.01 -6.20 -6.47
C ALA A 95 19.96 -7.16 -5.89
N VAL A 96 19.47 -8.12 -6.69
CA VAL A 96 18.56 -9.19 -6.22
C VAL A 96 19.25 -10.10 -5.19
N GLN A 97 20.52 -10.46 -5.40
CA GLN A 97 21.30 -11.27 -4.44
C GLN A 97 21.57 -10.53 -3.12
N ASP A 98 21.94 -9.25 -3.18
CA ASP A 98 22.17 -8.43 -1.97
C ASP A 98 20.89 -8.20 -1.18
N PHE A 99 19.74 -8.16 -1.87
CA PHE A 99 18.41 -8.14 -1.27
C PHE A 99 18.05 -9.47 -0.60
N THR A 100 18.19 -10.60 -1.30
CA THR A 100 17.79 -11.91 -0.75
C THR A 100 18.74 -12.40 0.34
N ALA A 101 20.02 -12.01 0.31
CA ALA A 101 20.97 -12.24 1.40
C ALA A 101 20.65 -11.49 2.70
N LYS A 102 19.77 -10.47 2.65
CA LYS A 102 19.24 -9.76 3.84
C LYS A 102 17.94 -10.37 4.37
N LEU A 103 17.31 -11.26 3.60
CA LEU A 103 16.16 -12.06 4.03
C LEU A 103 16.64 -13.28 4.84
N GLY A 104 15.69 -13.92 5.52
CA GLY A 104 15.88 -15.18 6.23
C GLY A 104 14.52 -15.72 6.64
N SER A 105 14.50 -16.89 7.29
CA SER A 105 13.26 -17.50 7.78
C SER A 105 12.50 -16.54 8.72
N GLY A 106 11.18 -16.41 8.55
CA GLY A 106 10.37 -15.44 9.27
C GLY A 106 10.41 -14.01 8.71
N ALA A 107 11.10 -13.74 7.60
CA ALA A 107 11.14 -12.41 6.98
C ALA A 107 9.96 -12.15 6.03
N ALA A 108 9.60 -10.89 5.87
CA ALA A 108 8.75 -10.40 4.79
C ALA A 108 9.62 -9.71 3.72
N GLY A 109 9.67 -10.28 2.53
CA GLY A 109 10.38 -9.71 1.37
C GLY A 109 9.44 -8.91 0.47
N LEU A 110 9.94 -7.79 -0.09
CA LEU A 110 9.25 -7.06 -1.14
C LEU A 110 10.19 -6.65 -2.27
N PHE A 111 9.95 -7.18 -3.46
CA PHE A 111 10.54 -6.69 -4.70
C PHE A 111 9.57 -5.75 -5.39
N TYR A 112 9.98 -4.52 -5.66
CA TYR A 112 9.25 -3.56 -6.49
C TYR A 112 10.09 -3.21 -7.71
N TYR A 113 9.46 -3.25 -8.89
CA TYR A 113 10.08 -2.83 -10.15
C TYR A 113 9.15 -1.90 -10.93
N ALA A 114 9.69 -0.74 -11.30
CA ALA A 114 9.13 0.13 -12.32
C ALA A 114 10.14 0.31 -13.46
N GLY A 115 9.65 0.29 -14.70
CA GLY A 115 10.48 0.38 -15.91
C GLY A 115 9.92 -0.41 -17.09
N HIS A 116 10.73 -0.70 -18.10
CA HIS A 116 10.34 -1.58 -19.20
C HIS A 116 10.37 -3.06 -18.80
N GLY A 117 9.35 -3.80 -19.25
CA GLY A 117 9.30 -5.25 -19.19
C GLY A 117 8.90 -5.82 -20.56
N LEU A 118 9.28 -7.07 -20.82
CA LEU A 118 8.95 -7.78 -22.05
C LEU A 118 8.55 -9.23 -21.76
N GLN A 119 7.83 -9.85 -22.71
CA GLN A 119 7.35 -11.22 -22.63
C GLN A 119 7.74 -11.99 -23.89
N ILE A 120 8.38 -13.15 -23.72
CA ILE A 120 8.75 -14.08 -24.81
C ILE A 120 8.35 -15.49 -24.39
N ASP A 121 7.62 -16.18 -25.28
CA ASP A 121 7.15 -17.57 -25.11
C ASP A 121 6.40 -17.88 -23.78
N GLY A 122 5.92 -16.85 -23.07
CA GLY A 122 5.25 -16.98 -21.76
C GLY A 122 6.14 -16.57 -20.57
N GLU A 123 7.45 -16.44 -20.75
CA GLU A 123 8.36 -15.94 -19.72
C GLU A 123 8.40 -14.40 -19.70
N ASN A 124 8.52 -13.84 -18.49
CA ASN A 124 8.55 -12.41 -18.24
C ASN A 124 9.97 -11.94 -17.90
N TYR A 125 10.39 -10.80 -18.45
CA TYR A 125 11.74 -10.27 -18.30
C TYR A 125 11.73 -8.78 -17.92
N LEU A 126 12.64 -8.41 -17.02
CA LEU A 126 12.87 -7.06 -16.52
C LEU A 126 14.13 -6.49 -17.18
N VAL A 127 14.03 -5.29 -17.74
CA VAL A 127 15.04 -4.74 -18.65
C VAL A 127 15.98 -3.74 -17.93
N PRO A 128 17.30 -4.02 -17.87
CA PRO A 128 18.33 -3.05 -17.46
C PRO A 128 18.46 -1.85 -18.42
N THR A 129 18.99 -0.71 -17.97
CA THR A 129 19.01 0.52 -18.79
C THR A 129 19.98 0.47 -19.97
N ASP A 130 21.04 -0.32 -19.89
CA ASP A 130 22.08 -0.38 -20.92
C ASP A 130 21.93 -1.63 -21.81
N ALA A 131 20.81 -2.35 -21.66
CA ALA A 131 20.50 -3.59 -22.37
C ALA A 131 20.40 -3.40 -23.89
N ARG A 132 21.07 -4.28 -24.66
CA ARG A 132 21.14 -4.24 -26.12
C ARG A 132 20.43 -5.43 -26.75
N ILE A 133 19.16 -5.23 -27.08
CA ILE A 133 18.27 -6.29 -27.54
C ILE A 133 17.91 -6.02 -29.02
N ASP A 134 18.65 -6.65 -29.94
CA ASP A 134 18.45 -6.51 -31.39
C ASP A 134 17.60 -7.68 -31.94
N LYS A 135 17.73 -8.87 -31.36
CA LYS A 135 17.02 -10.11 -31.71
C LYS A 135 16.49 -10.83 -30.45
N LYS A 136 15.70 -11.89 -30.65
CA LYS A 136 15.07 -12.68 -29.57
C LYS A 136 16.10 -13.26 -28.61
N GLU A 137 17.23 -13.73 -29.13
CA GLU A 137 18.24 -14.47 -28.39
C GLU A 137 18.96 -13.58 -27.36
N ASP A 138 19.11 -12.29 -27.64
CA ASP A 138 19.80 -11.34 -26.75
C ASP A 138 19.04 -11.12 -25.43
N VAL A 139 17.73 -11.41 -25.40
CA VAL A 139 16.88 -11.17 -24.23
C VAL A 139 17.37 -11.92 -23.00
N GLU A 140 17.70 -13.22 -23.12
CA GLU A 140 18.15 -13.99 -21.96
C GLU A 140 19.51 -13.51 -21.45
N ASP A 141 20.36 -12.98 -22.32
CA ASP A 141 21.72 -12.51 -22.00
C ASP A 141 21.76 -11.09 -21.46
N GLU A 142 20.83 -10.22 -21.87
CA GLU A 142 20.79 -8.80 -21.52
C GLU A 142 19.77 -8.46 -20.42
N THR A 143 18.83 -9.36 -20.08
CA THR A 143 17.74 -9.09 -19.13
C THR A 143 17.67 -10.08 -17.96
N VAL A 144 16.85 -9.76 -16.95
CA VAL A 144 16.59 -10.64 -15.79
C VAL A 144 15.17 -11.19 -15.87
N SER A 145 15.02 -12.51 -15.95
CA SER A 145 13.72 -13.16 -15.89
C SER A 145 13.05 -12.95 -14.53
N LEU A 146 11.74 -12.73 -14.52
CA LEU A 146 10.93 -12.68 -13.31
C LEU A 146 11.04 -13.99 -12.51
N ARG A 147 11.18 -15.12 -13.23
CA ARG A 147 11.41 -16.44 -12.65
C ARG A 147 12.68 -16.51 -11.81
N TYR A 148 13.77 -15.83 -12.20
CA TYR A 148 14.97 -15.71 -11.37
C TYR A 148 14.70 -14.95 -10.06
N VAL A 149 13.90 -13.88 -10.10
CA VAL A 149 13.53 -13.11 -8.90
C VAL A 149 12.65 -13.94 -7.96
N MET A 150 11.66 -14.67 -8.50
CA MET A 150 10.81 -15.60 -7.73
C MET A 150 11.62 -16.71 -7.08
N ALA A 151 12.51 -17.38 -7.83
CA ALA A 151 13.37 -18.43 -7.30
C ALA A 151 14.33 -17.91 -6.21
N SER A 152 14.88 -16.70 -6.38
CA SER A 152 15.77 -16.09 -5.38
C SER A 152 15.05 -15.75 -4.07
N LEU A 153 13.74 -15.42 -4.14
CA LEU A 153 12.89 -15.16 -2.97
C LEU A 153 12.50 -16.47 -2.25
N ASP A 154 12.16 -17.51 -3.01
CA ASP A 154 11.84 -18.85 -2.49
C ASP A 154 13.04 -19.48 -1.77
N GLU A 155 14.23 -19.43 -2.38
CA GLU A 155 15.48 -19.90 -1.78
C GLU A 155 15.82 -19.17 -0.46
N ALA A 156 15.46 -17.89 -0.34
CA ALA A 156 15.67 -17.09 0.86
C ALA A 156 14.70 -17.43 2.02
N ARG A 157 13.69 -18.28 1.77
CA ARG A 157 12.70 -18.75 2.77
C ARG A 157 11.99 -17.64 3.53
N ALA A 158 11.65 -16.55 2.85
CA ALA A 158 10.78 -15.52 3.42
C ALA A 158 9.34 -16.03 3.51
N ASP A 159 8.75 -16.01 4.71
CA ASP A 159 7.38 -16.46 4.98
C ASP A 159 6.33 -15.72 4.13
N PHE A 160 6.61 -14.46 3.79
CA PHE A 160 5.80 -13.65 2.90
C PHE A 160 6.67 -12.92 1.87
N SER A 161 6.37 -13.09 0.58
CA SER A 161 7.12 -12.48 -0.52
C SER A 161 6.22 -11.70 -1.48
N PHE A 162 6.40 -10.39 -1.55
CA PHE A 162 5.69 -9.51 -2.48
C PHE A 162 6.55 -9.21 -3.70
N ILE A 163 5.97 -9.32 -4.91
CA ILE A 163 6.60 -8.91 -6.16
C ILE A 163 5.64 -7.96 -6.86
N ILE A 164 5.98 -6.68 -6.89
CA ILE A 164 5.12 -5.62 -7.42
C ILE A 164 5.75 -5.08 -8.71
N LEU A 165 5.08 -5.27 -9.85
CA LEU A 165 5.57 -4.85 -11.16
C LEU A 165 4.70 -3.73 -11.74
N ASP A 166 5.25 -2.51 -11.71
CA ASP A 166 4.73 -1.34 -12.42
C ASP A 166 5.48 -1.13 -13.74
N ALA A 167 5.42 -2.15 -14.60
CA ALA A 167 6.21 -2.21 -15.82
C ALA A 167 5.41 -1.77 -17.06
N CYS A 168 6.00 -0.91 -17.89
CA CYS A 168 5.47 -0.50 -19.19
C CYS A 168 5.79 -1.55 -20.26
N ARG A 169 4.71 -2.15 -20.81
CA ARG A 169 4.73 -3.43 -21.55
C ARG A 169 4.63 -3.33 -23.07
N ASN A 170 4.60 -2.11 -23.62
CA ASN A 170 4.88 -1.89 -25.05
C ASN A 170 6.37 -1.58 -25.19
N SER A 171 7.20 -2.61 -25.07
CA SER A 171 8.65 -2.47 -25.00
C SER A 171 9.22 -1.95 -26.33
N PRO A 172 9.94 -0.82 -26.36
CA PRO A 172 10.58 -0.32 -27.59
C PRO A 172 11.69 -1.23 -28.11
N PHE A 173 12.19 -2.15 -27.28
CA PHE A 173 13.27 -3.10 -27.57
C PHE A 173 12.88 -4.27 -28.49
N THR A 174 11.60 -4.38 -28.86
CA THR A 174 11.08 -5.59 -29.54
C THR A 174 10.74 -5.33 -31.01
N ARG A 175 11.01 -4.12 -31.51
CA ARG A 175 10.69 -3.67 -32.87
C ARG A 175 11.32 -4.51 -33.97
N GLY A 176 12.49 -5.12 -33.72
CA GLY A 176 13.18 -6.00 -34.68
C GLY A 176 12.56 -7.40 -34.84
N PHE A 177 11.83 -7.88 -33.83
CA PHE A 177 11.37 -9.28 -33.75
C PHE A 177 9.94 -9.41 -33.16
N THR A 178 9.08 -8.44 -33.46
CA THR A 178 7.71 -8.30 -32.93
C THR A 178 6.82 -9.54 -33.04
N ARG A 179 7.08 -10.46 -33.99
CA ARG A 179 6.32 -11.72 -34.14
C ARG A 179 6.56 -12.72 -33.00
N ALA A 180 7.66 -12.59 -32.26
CA ALA A 180 8.03 -13.50 -31.17
C ALA A 180 7.77 -12.90 -29.77
N VAL A 181 7.15 -11.72 -29.70
CA VAL A 181 6.93 -10.96 -28.47
C VAL A 181 5.45 -10.66 -28.32
N ASN A 182 4.89 -11.06 -27.18
CA ASN A 182 3.52 -10.68 -26.84
C ASN A 182 3.49 -9.27 -26.25
N ARG A 183 2.40 -8.54 -26.50
CA ARG A 183 2.11 -7.31 -25.74
C ARG A 183 1.73 -7.71 -24.33
N GLY A 184 2.31 -7.04 -23.33
CA GLY A 184 2.00 -7.30 -21.92
C GLY A 184 3.14 -8.00 -21.17
N LEU A 185 2.84 -8.42 -19.94
CA LEU A 185 3.53 -9.54 -19.30
C LEU A 185 2.56 -10.74 -19.28
N ALA A 186 3.12 -11.95 -19.33
CA ALA A 186 2.39 -13.18 -19.13
C ALA A 186 1.80 -13.27 -17.72
N ALA A 187 0.70 -14.02 -17.60
CA ALA A 187 0.27 -14.56 -16.32
C ALA A 187 1.37 -15.45 -15.73
N VAL A 188 1.42 -15.54 -14.40
CA VAL A 188 2.35 -16.45 -13.70
C VAL A 188 1.54 -17.57 -13.09
N SER A 189 1.89 -18.83 -13.41
CA SER A 189 1.31 -20.02 -12.79
C SER A 189 2.11 -20.49 -11.57
N ASP A 190 3.43 -20.37 -11.63
CA ASP A 190 4.36 -21.06 -10.73
C ASP A 190 4.88 -20.13 -9.63
N THR A 191 3.97 -19.39 -9.00
CA THR A 191 4.31 -18.51 -7.87
C THR A 191 4.64 -19.33 -6.62
N PRO A 192 5.79 -19.11 -5.93
CA PRO A 192 6.11 -19.76 -4.67
C PRO A 192 5.00 -19.65 -3.62
N THR A 193 4.90 -20.65 -2.73
CA THR A 193 3.94 -20.61 -1.61
C THR A 193 4.38 -19.53 -0.61
N GLY A 194 3.44 -18.74 -0.11
CA GLY A 194 3.74 -17.53 0.67
C GLY A 194 4.07 -16.31 -0.19
N SER A 195 3.97 -16.40 -1.53
CA SER A 195 4.24 -15.26 -2.42
C SER A 195 2.99 -14.68 -3.08
N LEU A 196 3.09 -13.39 -3.41
CA LEU A 196 2.11 -12.63 -4.16
C LEU A 196 2.82 -11.76 -5.21
N VAL A 197 2.50 -11.99 -6.48
CA VAL A 197 2.87 -11.17 -7.61
C VAL A 197 1.71 -10.22 -7.94
N LEU A 198 1.92 -8.91 -7.82
CA LEU A 198 0.94 -7.86 -8.15
C LEU A 198 1.41 -7.08 -9.38
N TYR A 199 0.59 -7.05 -10.42
CA TYR A 199 0.82 -6.31 -11.65
C TYR A 199 0.00 -5.02 -11.69
N SER A 200 0.59 -3.95 -12.24
CA SER A 200 -0.13 -2.70 -12.48
C SER A 200 -1.25 -2.79 -13.52
N THR A 201 -1.27 -3.85 -14.34
CA THR A 201 -2.32 -4.12 -15.34
C THR A 201 -2.45 -5.64 -15.59
N ALA A 202 -3.52 -6.05 -16.26
CA ALA A 202 -3.82 -7.45 -16.54
C ALA A 202 -2.72 -8.12 -17.40
N ALA A 203 -2.65 -9.46 -17.36
CA ALA A 203 -1.78 -10.19 -18.26
C ALA A 203 -2.15 -9.91 -19.73
N ASN A 204 -1.13 -9.84 -20.59
CA ASN A 204 -1.22 -9.45 -21.99
C ASN A 204 -1.80 -8.03 -22.26
N ASP A 205 -1.81 -7.15 -21.26
CA ASP A 205 -2.32 -5.77 -21.34
C ASP A 205 -1.24 -4.71 -21.02
N THR A 206 -1.50 -3.46 -21.37
CA THR A 206 -0.62 -2.30 -21.13
C THR A 206 -1.02 -1.49 -19.90
N ALA A 207 -0.04 -0.89 -19.25
CA ALA A 207 -0.24 0.12 -18.20
C ALA A 207 -0.16 1.53 -18.82
N SER A 208 -0.84 2.49 -18.20
CA SER A 208 -0.81 3.90 -18.53
C SER A 208 0.14 4.64 -17.61
N ASP A 209 0.98 5.52 -18.16
CA ASP A 209 1.79 6.47 -17.37
C ASP A 209 0.91 7.52 -16.66
N GLY A 210 -0.38 7.59 -17.01
CA GLY A 210 -1.34 8.56 -16.49
C GLY A 210 -1.36 9.90 -17.25
N PRO A 211 -2.25 10.83 -16.88
CA PRO A 211 -2.24 12.19 -17.40
C PRO A 211 -0.90 12.91 -17.19
N SER A 212 -0.49 13.70 -18.18
CA SER A 212 0.75 14.49 -18.10
C SER A 212 0.75 15.44 -16.90
N GLY A 213 1.91 15.56 -16.25
CA GLY A 213 2.10 16.40 -15.06
C GLY A 213 1.74 15.72 -13.73
N GLN A 214 1.22 14.49 -13.72
CA GLN A 214 1.18 13.71 -12.47
C GLN A 214 2.59 13.24 -12.09
N ARG A 215 2.89 13.22 -10.79
CA ARG A 215 4.22 12.87 -10.27
C ARG A 215 4.54 11.37 -10.44
N ASN A 216 3.53 10.54 -10.28
CA ASN A 216 3.63 9.08 -10.16
C ASN A 216 2.67 8.41 -11.15
N SER A 217 2.94 7.15 -11.51
CA SER A 217 1.97 6.35 -12.27
C SER A 217 0.64 6.24 -11.49
N PRO A 218 -0.52 6.04 -12.17
CA PRO A 218 -1.78 5.78 -11.49
C PRO A 218 -1.71 4.60 -10.52
N PHE A 219 -0.97 3.53 -10.89
CA PHE A 219 -0.82 2.36 -10.03
C PHE A 219 -0.01 2.67 -8.78
N THR A 220 1.17 3.28 -8.93
CA THR A 220 2.03 3.59 -7.78
C THR A 220 1.40 4.65 -6.88
N LYS A 221 0.72 5.66 -7.43
CA LYS A 221 -0.13 6.62 -6.70
C LYS A 221 -1.13 5.92 -5.76
N HIS A 222 -1.94 5.01 -6.29
CA HIS A 222 -2.95 4.30 -5.49
C HIS A 222 -2.33 3.29 -4.53
N LEU A 223 -1.24 2.63 -4.91
CA LEU A 223 -0.52 1.69 -4.06
C LEU A 223 0.04 2.39 -2.82
N LEU A 224 0.75 3.51 -3.00
CA LEU A 224 1.29 4.34 -1.91
C LEU A 224 0.20 4.83 -0.94
N ALA A 225 -0.95 5.24 -1.48
CA ALA A 225 -2.08 5.73 -0.67
C ALA A 225 -2.75 4.63 0.16
N ASN A 226 -2.67 3.36 -0.26
CA ASN A 226 -3.31 2.24 0.44
C ASN A 226 -2.35 1.46 1.35
N MET A 227 -1.08 1.29 0.99
CA MET A 227 -0.06 0.65 1.86
C MET A 227 0.10 1.33 3.22
N LYS A 228 -0.14 2.64 3.30
CA LYS A 228 0.00 3.43 4.54
C LYS A 228 -1.22 3.39 5.46
N GLN A 229 -2.30 2.68 5.08
CA GLN A 229 -3.51 2.59 5.91
C GLN A 229 -3.36 1.47 6.96
N PRO A 230 -3.38 1.78 8.27
CA PRO A 230 -3.39 0.76 9.32
C PRO A 230 -4.62 -0.14 9.20
N GLY A 231 -4.46 -1.43 9.53
CA GLY A 231 -5.53 -2.42 9.48
C GLY A 231 -5.99 -2.84 8.08
N LEU A 232 -5.40 -2.30 7.01
CA LEU A 232 -5.75 -2.71 5.65
C LEU A 232 -4.98 -3.96 5.24
N THR A 233 -5.69 -5.09 5.14
CA THR A 233 -5.12 -6.34 4.61
C THR A 233 -4.68 -6.17 3.14
N VAL A 234 -3.70 -6.95 2.70
CA VAL A 234 -3.20 -6.90 1.32
C VAL A 234 -4.28 -7.14 0.27
N GLU A 235 -5.23 -8.06 0.49
CA GLU A 235 -6.33 -8.31 -0.45
C GLU A 235 -7.27 -7.11 -0.54
N SER A 236 -7.53 -6.45 0.60
CA SER A 236 -8.33 -5.24 0.68
C SER A 236 -7.60 -4.05 0.03
N MET A 237 -6.28 -3.98 0.19
CA MET A 237 -5.40 -3.02 -0.47
C MET A 237 -5.44 -3.19 -1.98
N ILE A 238 -5.26 -4.41 -2.50
CA ILE A 238 -5.32 -4.70 -3.95
C ILE A 238 -6.67 -4.32 -4.55
N LYS A 239 -7.78 -4.61 -3.85
CA LYS A 239 -9.14 -4.20 -4.28
C LYS A 239 -9.25 -2.67 -4.39
N LYS A 240 -8.79 -1.93 -3.38
CA LYS A 240 -8.78 -0.45 -3.41
C LYS A 240 -7.87 0.12 -4.51
N VAL A 241 -6.67 -0.46 -4.68
CA VAL A 241 -5.73 -0.06 -5.74
C VAL A 241 -6.33 -0.30 -7.13
N SER A 242 -6.91 -1.48 -7.36
CA SER A 242 -7.55 -1.79 -8.65
C SER A 242 -8.74 -0.88 -8.96
N ALA A 243 -9.57 -0.56 -7.96
CA ALA A 243 -10.66 0.40 -8.12
C ALA A 243 -10.16 1.82 -8.45
N GLY A 244 -9.14 2.31 -7.74
CA GLY A 244 -8.54 3.63 -7.97
C GLY A 244 -7.88 3.75 -9.35
N VAL A 245 -7.10 2.74 -9.75
CA VAL A 245 -6.45 2.70 -11.08
C VAL A 245 -7.49 2.65 -12.19
N GLN A 246 -8.54 1.84 -12.05
CA GLN A 246 -9.61 1.78 -13.05
C GLN A 246 -10.35 3.11 -13.20
N ALA A 247 -10.52 3.88 -12.12
CA ALA A 247 -11.13 5.21 -12.17
C ALA A 247 -10.20 6.24 -12.86
N ASP A 248 -8.93 6.31 -12.45
CA ASP A 248 -7.95 7.27 -13.01
C ASP A 248 -7.57 6.99 -14.47
N THR A 249 -7.76 5.76 -14.95
CA THR A 249 -7.42 5.33 -16.33
C THR A 249 -8.65 5.13 -17.21
N GLN A 250 -9.85 5.51 -16.77
CA GLN A 250 -11.05 5.40 -17.59
C GLN A 250 -11.08 6.49 -18.68
N ILE A 251 -10.85 6.07 -19.92
CA ILE A 251 -10.90 6.94 -21.11
C ILE A 251 -12.16 6.58 -21.92
N PRO A 252 -12.94 7.55 -22.45
CA PRO A 252 -14.07 7.28 -23.34
C PRO A 252 -13.63 6.44 -24.56
N GLY A 253 -14.28 5.29 -24.78
CA GLY A 253 -13.94 4.35 -25.85
C GLY A 253 -12.64 3.55 -25.64
N GLY A 254 -11.91 3.76 -24.54
CA GLY A 254 -10.69 3.04 -24.20
C GLY A 254 -10.90 1.84 -23.26
N LYS A 255 -9.92 0.93 -23.24
CA LYS A 255 -9.86 -0.15 -22.25
C LYS A 255 -9.31 0.40 -20.92
N ARG A 256 -9.94 0.08 -19.79
CA ARG A 256 -9.44 0.45 -18.45
C ARG A 256 -8.20 -0.37 -18.11
N GLN A 257 -7.25 0.24 -17.38
CA GLN A 257 -6.16 -0.50 -16.75
C GLN A 257 -6.72 -1.26 -15.54
N VAL A 258 -6.52 -2.57 -15.50
CA VAL A 258 -7.04 -3.44 -14.43
C VAL A 258 -5.85 -4.14 -13.75
N PRO A 259 -5.36 -3.64 -12.59
CA PRO A 259 -4.37 -4.35 -11.79
C PRO A 259 -4.81 -5.76 -11.45
N PHE A 260 -3.88 -6.72 -11.51
CA PHE A 260 -4.15 -8.15 -11.34
C PHE A 260 -3.08 -8.79 -10.46
N SER A 261 -3.45 -9.81 -9.70
CA SER A 261 -2.54 -10.50 -8.77
C SER A 261 -2.54 -12.02 -8.96
N TYR A 262 -1.36 -12.63 -8.86
CA TYR A 262 -1.11 -14.07 -8.85
C TYR A 262 -0.43 -14.44 -7.54
N GLY A 263 -0.71 -15.62 -6.97
CA GLY A 263 -0.06 -16.04 -5.73
C GLY A 263 -0.96 -16.87 -4.83
N SER A 264 -0.34 -17.45 -3.81
CA SER A 264 -1.02 -18.08 -2.69
C SER A 264 -0.19 -17.87 -1.43
N PHE A 265 -0.81 -17.30 -0.41
CA PHE A 265 -0.25 -17.12 0.92
C PHE A 265 -1.33 -17.44 1.97
N THR A 266 -0.91 -17.63 3.22
CA THR A 266 -1.81 -17.97 4.32
C THR A 266 -1.69 -16.96 5.44
N GLY A 267 -2.78 -16.70 6.17
CA GLY A 267 -2.83 -15.62 7.16
C GLY A 267 -3.01 -14.24 6.54
N GLU A 268 -2.93 -13.20 7.36
CA GLU A 268 -3.12 -11.80 6.96
C GLU A 268 -1.80 -11.03 6.99
N PHE A 269 -1.56 -10.21 5.97
CA PHE A 269 -0.48 -9.21 5.97
C PHE A 269 -1.06 -7.82 5.80
N CYS A 270 -0.56 -6.86 6.58
CA CYS A 270 -0.91 -5.45 6.48
C CYS A 270 0.37 -4.61 6.60
N PHE A 271 0.61 -3.75 5.61
CA PHE A 271 1.83 -2.96 5.51
C PHE A 271 2.05 -2.06 6.72
N ALA A 272 1.03 -1.29 7.12
CA ALA A 272 1.04 -0.40 8.27
C ALA A 272 0.60 -1.07 9.59
N GLY A 273 0.73 -2.40 9.69
CA GLY A 273 0.23 -3.19 10.82
C GLY A 273 -1.24 -3.60 10.64
N CYS A 274 -1.59 -4.81 11.07
CA CYS A 274 -2.97 -5.28 11.05
C CYS A 274 -3.71 -4.80 12.30
N ALA A 275 -5.00 -4.50 12.15
CA ALA A 275 -5.81 -4.01 13.26
C ALA A 275 -5.99 -5.13 14.29
N SER A 276 -5.73 -4.84 15.55
CA SER A 276 -6.03 -5.75 16.65
C SER A 276 -7.53 -6.06 16.71
N PRO A 277 -7.95 -7.20 17.31
CA PRO A 277 -9.37 -7.53 17.44
C PRO A 277 -10.20 -6.42 18.10
N THR A 278 -9.59 -5.63 19.00
CA THR A 278 -10.22 -4.47 19.65
C THR A 278 -10.44 -3.31 18.66
N GLU A 279 -9.44 -2.93 17.88
CA GLU A 279 -9.56 -1.88 16.85
C GLU A 279 -10.54 -2.29 15.75
N GLN A 280 -10.58 -3.57 15.37
CA GLN A 280 -11.56 -4.10 14.44
C GLN A 280 -12.99 -3.97 14.98
N ALA A 281 -13.21 -4.34 16.26
CA ALA A 281 -14.51 -4.23 16.91
C ALA A 281 -14.98 -2.77 17.07
N GLU A 282 -14.08 -1.86 17.43
CA GLU A 282 -14.36 -0.42 17.52
C GLU A 282 -14.68 0.18 16.15
N THR A 283 -13.87 -0.12 15.13
CA THR A 283 -14.12 0.33 13.74
C THR A 283 -15.47 -0.19 13.21
N ALA A 284 -15.81 -1.45 13.51
CA ALA A 284 -17.10 -2.04 13.14
C ALA A 284 -18.28 -1.37 13.87
N ARG A 285 -18.10 -0.98 15.14
CA ARG A 285 -19.09 -0.22 15.91
C ARG A 285 -19.30 1.17 15.33
N LEU A 286 -18.23 1.95 15.15
CA LEU A 286 -18.26 3.30 14.58
C LEU A 286 -18.86 3.31 13.16
N ARG A 287 -18.60 2.27 12.37
CA ARG A 287 -19.22 2.09 11.06
C ARG A 287 -20.74 1.93 11.15
N LYS A 288 -21.24 1.05 12.03
CA LYS A 288 -22.69 0.85 12.24
C LYS A 288 -23.36 2.13 12.74
N GLU A 289 -22.68 2.86 13.62
CA GLU A 289 -23.17 4.14 14.16
C GLU A 289 -23.28 5.21 13.06
N ARG A 290 -22.28 5.32 12.17
CA ARG A 290 -22.36 6.20 11.00
C ARG A 290 -23.47 5.79 10.02
N GLU A 291 -23.59 4.50 9.70
CA GLU A 291 -24.66 3.99 8.83
C GLU A 291 -26.06 4.22 9.42
N ALA A 292 -26.20 4.23 10.75
CA ALA A 292 -27.45 4.61 11.43
C ALA A 292 -27.70 6.13 11.39
N LEU A 293 -26.67 6.95 11.57
CA LEU A 293 -26.76 8.41 11.48
C LEU A 293 -27.13 8.87 10.07
N GLU A 294 -26.50 8.31 9.03
CA GLU A 294 -26.81 8.57 7.62
C GLU A 294 -28.28 8.26 7.30
N LYS A 295 -28.82 7.14 7.81
CA LYS A 295 -30.25 6.80 7.67
C LYS A 295 -31.17 7.79 8.39
N ALA A 296 -30.86 8.14 9.64
CA ALA A 296 -31.65 9.09 10.40
C ALA A 296 -31.67 10.49 9.74
N GLN A 297 -30.54 10.92 9.17
CA GLN A 297 -30.46 12.16 8.38
C GLN A 297 -31.30 12.09 7.10
N ALA A 298 -31.29 10.96 6.39
CA ALA A 298 -32.12 10.76 5.20
C ALA A 298 -33.63 10.76 5.53
N GLU A 299 -34.05 10.13 6.62
CA GLU A 299 -35.44 10.16 7.09
C GLU A 299 -35.89 11.57 7.51
N LEU A 300 -35.02 12.33 8.19
CA LEU A 300 -35.29 13.72 8.55
C LEU A 300 -35.47 14.61 7.31
N ALA A 301 -34.57 14.49 6.33
CA ALA A 301 -34.65 15.22 5.07
C ALA A 301 -35.93 14.90 4.28
N LEU A 302 -36.39 13.64 4.31
CA LEU A 302 -37.65 13.24 3.70
C LEU A 302 -38.84 13.91 4.39
N ARG A 303 -38.91 13.86 5.73
CA ARG A 303 -39.98 14.51 6.52
C ARG A 303 -40.01 16.02 6.33
N GLU A 304 -38.85 16.67 6.24
CA GLU A 304 -38.78 18.10 5.92
C GLU A 304 -39.34 18.42 4.54
N ALA A 305 -39.05 17.58 3.54
CA ALA A 305 -39.59 17.74 2.19
C ALA A 305 -41.11 17.53 2.15
N GLU A 306 -41.63 16.55 2.90
CA GLU A 306 -43.08 16.34 3.07
C GLU A 306 -43.76 17.53 3.76
N LEU A 307 -43.19 18.04 4.85
CA LEU A 307 -43.70 19.23 5.55
C LEU A 307 -43.69 20.48 4.65
N LYS A 308 -42.63 20.70 3.87
CA LYS A 308 -42.54 21.80 2.89
C LYS A 308 -43.58 21.67 1.77
N ARG A 309 -43.95 20.44 1.39
CA ARG A 309 -44.99 20.14 0.38
C ARG A 309 -46.42 20.21 0.94
N ALA A 310 -46.59 19.91 2.22
CA ALA A 310 -47.88 19.97 2.92
C ALA A 310 -48.20 21.37 3.49
N ALA A 311 -47.22 22.28 3.51
CA ALA A 311 -47.44 23.67 3.91
C ALA A 311 -48.51 24.32 3.03
N PRO A 312 -49.54 24.97 3.61
CA PRO A 312 -50.57 25.65 2.82
C PRO A 312 -49.93 26.78 2.01
N ALA A 313 -50.43 26.98 0.78
CA ALA A 313 -50.02 28.11 -0.05
C ALA A 313 -50.17 29.42 0.74
N PRO A 314 -49.23 30.37 0.62
CA PRO A 314 -49.33 31.65 1.33
C PRO A 314 -50.66 32.30 0.99
N ALA A 315 -51.35 32.80 2.02
CA ALA A 315 -52.66 33.43 1.83
C ALA A 315 -52.57 34.53 0.76
N PRO A 316 -53.58 34.66 -0.12
CA PRO A 316 -53.57 35.68 -1.15
C PRO A 316 -53.37 37.05 -0.50
N ALA A 317 -52.43 37.82 -1.03
CA ALA A 317 -52.09 39.12 -0.46
C ALA A 317 -53.35 39.99 -0.33
N PRO A 318 -53.52 40.73 0.78
CA PRO A 318 -54.66 41.62 0.93
C PRO A 318 -54.71 42.60 -0.25
N PRO A 319 -55.91 42.95 -0.76
CA PRO A 319 -56.03 43.89 -1.87
C PRO A 319 -55.35 45.21 -1.49
N PRO A 320 -54.60 45.84 -2.42
CA PRO A 320 -53.84 47.05 -2.12
C PRO A 320 -54.77 48.16 -1.62
N GLU A 321 -54.38 48.80 -0.51
CA GLU A 321 -55.14 49.91 0.06
C GLU A 321 -55.30 51.04 -0.96
N PRO A 322 -56.48 51.71 -1.00
CA PRO A 322 -56.72 52.79 -1.94
C PRO A 322 -55.78 53.97 -1.66
N VAL A 323 -54.84 54.21 -2.58
CA VAL A 323 -53.83 55.28 -2.46
C VAL A 323 -54.51 56.64 -2.34
N SER A 324 -54.49 57.21 -1.14
CA SER A 324 -54.94 58.57 -0.89
C SER A 324 -54.01 59.56 -1.58
N ARG A 325 -54.56 60.43 -2.44
CA ARG A 325 -53.80 61.46 -3.16
C ARG A 325 -53.36 62.58 -2.20
N THR A 326 -52.18 62.47 -1.60
CA THR A 326 -51.55 63.60 -0.91
C THR A 326 -50.95 64.58 -1.91
N THR A 327 -51.15 65.87 -1.69
CA THR A 327 -50.78 66.97 -2.60
C THR A 327 -49.27 67.22 -2.62
N ALA A 328 -48.75 67.63 -3.80
CA ALA A 328 -47.33 67.88 -4.00
C ALA A 328 -46.83 69.13 -3.23
N PRO A 329 -45.63 69.08 -2.61
CA PRO A 329 -45.05 70.22 -1.93
C PRO A 329 -44.52 71.30 -2.91
N LYS A 330 -44.68 72.57 -2.51
CA LYS A 330 -44.28 73.76 -3.27
C LYS A 330 -42.75 73.93 -3.29
N PRO A 331 -42.12 74.31 -4.42
CA PRO A 331 -40.67 74.48 -4.50
C PRO A 331 -40.17 75.69 -3.68
N PRO A 332 -38.95 75.64 -3.11
CA PRO A 332 -38.41 76.70 -2.28
C PRO A 332 -37.98 77.94 -3.08
N THR A 333 -38.21 79.12 -2.50
CA THR A 333 -37.87 80.42 -3.06
C THR A 333 -36.37 80.73 -2.97
N ARG A 334 -35.81 81.27 -4.05
CA ARG A 334 -34.40 81.64 -4.21
C ARG A 334 -34.10 82.97 -3.47
N PRO A 335 -33.06 83.07 -2.62
CA PRO A 335 -32.65 84.35 -2.05
C PRO A 335 -32.00 85.26 -3.11
N VAL A 336 -32.10 86.58 -2.90
CA VAL A 336 -31.68 87.65 -3.83
C VAL A 336 -30.90 88.73 -3.03
N VAL A 337 -30.26 89.66 -3.75
CA VAL A 337 -29.59 90.91 -3.31
C VAL A 337 -28.26 90.73 -2.53
N VAL A 338 -27.21 91.56 -2.68
CA VAL A 338 -26.98 92.88 -3.33
C VAL A 338 -25.54 92.94 -3.94
N PRO A 339 -25.19 93.91 -4.82
CA PRO A 339 -23.89 93.99 -5.49
C PRO A 339 -22.83 94.87 -4.79
N SER A 340 -21.64 94.93 -5.40
CA SER A 340 -20.35 95.46 -4.91
C SER A 340 -20.24 96.97 -4.67
N PHE A 341 -19.20 97.32 -3.91
CA PHE A 341 -18.24 98.39 -4.23
C PHE A 341 -16.82 97.80 -4.22
#